data_AF-A0A9D9PNN4-F1
#
_entry.id   AF-A0A9D9PNN4-F1
#
_cell.length_a   1.000
_cell.length_b   1.000
_cell.length_c   1.000
_cell.angle_alpha   90.00
_cell.angle_beta   90.00
_cell.angle_gamma   90.00
#
_symmetry.space_group_name_H-M   'P 1'
#
loop_
_entity.id
_entity.type
_entity.pdbx_description
1 polymer ?
#
loop_
_entity_poly.entity_id
_entity_poly.type
_entity_poly.pdbx_seq_one_letter_code
_entity_poly.pdbx_strand_id
1 'polypeptide(L)'
;MTELERMDLAESYINRYFEFEDGVEVSKENKEYLKIYIRDISEAEKEYNFSGKRNKTMLYVLAGAAIFALILLAGFHSGLFFIIPIIGFIGVVIAGWMMANKYYTKGLTEARDHQKEVNEGITEQIELLEQRIKQLEKQRDDYLAALRKKIDFMELDMDYMHSIGQIKQFLVDGEAETCEEAVEIFESNLLMQQMSGIMSASIHKKQEMDIEKNKERFGNPLDLFGKKGKDKKKR
;
A
#
# COMPACT_ATOMS: atom_id res chain seq x y z
N MET A 1 47.38 -6.20 -10.81
CA MET A 1 46.01 -6.15 -11.32
C MET A 1 46.14 -5.97 -12.80
N THR A 2 45.59 -6.87 -13.60
CA THR A 2 45.48 -6.67 -15.04
C THR A 2 44.38 -5.65 -15.33
N GLU A 3 44.39 -5.02 -16.51
CA GLU A 3 43.32 -4.08 -16.89
C GLU A 3 41.94 -4.77 -16.91
N LEU A 4 41.89 -6.03 -17.34
CA LEU A 4 40.66 -6.83 -17.27
C LEU A 4 40.17 -7.05 -15.83
N GLU A 5 41.07 -7.35 -14.88
CA GLU A 5 40.72 -7.48 -13.45
C GLU A 5 40.25 -6.14 -12.85
N ARG A 6 40.81 -5.02 -13.30
CA ARG A 6 40.39 -3.66 -12.90
C ARG A 6 38.98 -3.36 -13.40
N MET A 7 38.67 -3.74 -14.64
CA MET A 7 37.33 -3.63 -15.23
C MET A 7 36.30 -4.55 -14.56
N ASP A 8 36.64 -5.82 -14.29
CA ASP A 8 35.78 -6.76 -13.57
C ASP A 8 35.39 -6.24 -12.18
N LEU A 9 36.35 -5.62 -11.49
CA LEU A 9 36.12 -5.02 -10.18
C LEU A 9 35.18 -3.81 -10.28
N ALA A 10 35.35 -2.96 -11.31
CA ALA A 10 34.47 -1.83 -11.57
C ALA A 10 33.03 -2.28 -11.91
N GLU A 11 32.88 -3.29 -12.77
CA GLU A 11 31.59 -3.90 -13.10
C GLU A 11 30.89 -4.45 -11.85
N SER A 12 31.60 -5.21 -11.01
CA SER A 12 31.03 -5.74 -9.76
C SER A 12 30.58 -4.62 -8.82
N TYR A 13 31.37 -3.54 -8.73
CA TYR A 13 31.02 -2.39 -7.93
C TYR A 13 29.80 -1.63 -8.46
N ILE A 14 29.69 -1.44 -9.77
CA ILE A 14 28.57 -0.78 -10.43
C ILE A 14 27.29 -1.62 -10.31
N ASN A 15 27.36 -2.93 -10.52
CA ASN A 15 26.22 -3.83 -10.33
C ASN A 15 25.68 -3.75 -8.90
N ARG A 16 26.57 -3.67 -7.90
CA ARG A 16 26.17 -3.48 -6.50
C ARG A 16 25.54 -2.11 -6.24
N TYR A 17 25.92 -1.07 -6.98
CA TYR A 17 25.22 0.22 -6.91
C TYR A 17 23.77 0.07 -7.41
N PHE A 18 23.57 -0.63 -8.54
CA PHE A 18 22.23 -0.87 -9.08
C PHE A 18 21.36 -1.72 -8.14
N GLU A 19 21.94 -2.68 -7.41
CA GLU A 19 21.22 -3.40 -6.35
C GLU A 19 20.66 -2.46 -5.26
N PHE A 20 21.42 -1.42 -4.88
CA PHE A 20 20.94 -0.42 -3.93
C PHE A 20 19.87 0.50 -4.54
N GLU A 21 20.04 0.89 -5.80
CA GLU A 21 19.07 1.72 -6.54
C GLU A 21 17.72 1.00 -6.71
N ASP A 22 17.74 -0.25 -7.16
CA ASP A 22 16.57 -1.11 -7.25
C ASP A 22 15.91 -1.27 -5.87
N GLY A 23 16.69 -1.48 -4.82
CA GLY A 23 16.18 -1.56 -3.45
C GLY A 23 15.43 -0.29 -3.01
N VAL A 24 15.89 0.89 -3.42
CA VAL A 24 15.20 2.17 -3.19
C VAL A 24 13.91 2.24 -3.99
N GLU A 25 13.92 1.88 -5.27
CA GLU A 25 12.75 1.91 -6.14
C GLU A 25 11.64 0.99 -5.62
N VAL A 26 11.97 -0.27 -5.34
CA VAL A 26 11.03 -1.26 -4.78
C VAL A 26 10.43 -0.79 -3.46
N SER A 27 11.22 -0.14 -2.61
CA SER A 27 10.73 0.40 -1.34
C SER A 27 9.76 1.57 -1.55
N LYS A 28 10.01 2.43 -2.55
CA LYS A 28 9.08 3.51 -2.94
C LYS A 28 7.78 2.94 -3.52
N GLU A 29 7.86 1.92 -4.38
CA GLU A 29 6.68 1.22 -4.90
C GLU A 29 5.82 0.63 -3.77
N ASN A 30 6.44 -0.03 -2.79
CA ASN A 30 5.74 -0.59 -1.64
C ASN A 30 5.05 0.50 -0.79
N LYS A 31 5.71 1.66 -0.60
CA LYS A 31 5.11 2.81 0.08
C LYS A 31 3.86 3.32 -0.65
N GLU A 32 3.90 3.45 -1.98
CA GLU A 32 2.73 3.85 -2.77
C GLU A 32 1.62 2.79 -2.74
N TYR A 33 1.98 1.51 -2.77
CA TYR A 33 1.03 0.40 -2.64
C TYR A 33 0.27 0.46 -1.31
N LEU A 34 0.95 0.70 -0.18
CA LEU A 34 0.31 0.80 1.14
C LEU A 34 -0.69 1.96 1.25
N LYS A 35 -0.42 3.10 0.59
CA LYS A 35 -1.33 4.26 0.63
C LYS A 35 -2.72 3.96 0.07
N ILE A 36 -2.84 3.03 -0.88
CA ILE A 36 -4.12 2.63 -1.49
C ILE A 36 -5.08 2.03 -0.46
N TYR A 37 -4.55 1.45 0.63
CA TYR A 37 -5.33 0.80 1.67
C TYR A 37 -5.81 1.76 2.77
N ILE A 38 -5.33 3.00 2.79
CA ILE A 38 -5.83 4.03 3.70
C ILE A 38 -7.18 4.50 3.16
N ARG A 39 -8.25 4.22 3.90
CA ARG A 39 -9.63 4.59 3.51
C ARG A 39 -10.21 5.62 4.46
N ASP A 40 -11.09 6.49 3.94
CA ASP A 40 -11.83 7.40 4.80
C ASP A 40 -12.79 6.61 5.70
N ILE A 41 -12.76 6.93 6.99
CA ILE A 41 -13.65 6.39 8.01
C ILE A 41 -15.12 6.61 7.61
N SER A 42 -15.43 7.73 6.95
CA SER A 42 -16.80 8.05 6.51
C SER A 42 -17.36 7.05 5.49
N GLU A 43 -16.49 6.43 4.68
CA GLU A 43 -16.90 5.39 3.72
C GLU A 43 -17.29 4.10 4.43
N ALA A 44 -16.55 3.71 5.46
CA ALA A 44 -16.85 2.52 6.24
C ALA A 44 -18.14 2.69 7.06
N GLU A 45 -18.43 3.90 7.55
CA GLU A 45 -19.70 4.22 8.20
C GLU A 45 -20.89 4.09 7.22
N LYS A 46 -20.72 4.53 5.97
CA LYS A 46 -21.72 4.37 4.91
C LYS A 46 -21.93 2.90 4.56
N GLU A 47 -20.87 2.12 4.42
CA GLU A 47 -20.93 0.68 4.12
C GLU A 47 -21.66 -0.11 5.22
N TYR A 48 -21.46 0.26 6.49
CA TYR A 48 -22.19 -0.35 7.59
C TYR A 48 -23.71 -0.11 7.51
N ASN A 49 -24.16 0.97 6.87
CA ASN A 49 -25.57 1.33 6.65
C ASN A 49 -26.39 1.31 7.97
N PHE A 50 -25.95 2.12 8.94
CA PHE A 50 -26.58 2.22 10.26
C PHE A 50 -28.08 2.52 10.17
N SER A 51 -28.45 3.55 9.41
CA SER A 51 -29.84 4.00 9.27
C SER A 51 -30.74 2.93 8.66
N GLY A 52 -30.28 2.23 7.62
CA GLY A 52 -31.04 1.15 6.99
C GLY A 52 -31.27 -0.03 7.92
N LYS A 53 -30.23 -0.51 8.61
CA LYS A 53 -30.33 -1.63 9.56
C LYS A 53 -31.23 -1.31 10.76
N ARG A 54 -31.08 -0.11 11.33
CA ARG A 54 -31.93 0.35 12.44
C ARG A 54 -33.39 0.47 12.00
N ASN A 55 -33.67 1.13 10.88
CA ASN A 55 -35.04 1.35 10.41
C ASN A 55 -35.74 0.03 10.07
N LYS A 56 -35.03 -0.92 9.45
CA LYS A 56 -35.57 -2.28 9.20
C LYS A 56 -35.93 -3.00 10.50
N THR A 57 -35.07 -2.90 11.52
CA THR A 57 -35.34 -3.50 12.84
C THR A 57 -36.53 -2.83 13.53
N MET A 58 -36.63 -1.50 13.44
CA MET A 58 -37.75 -0.75 14.00
C MET A 58 -39.08 -1.12 13.36
N LEU A 59 -39.11 -1.50 12.07
CA LEU A 59 -40.33 -2.00 11.43
C LEU A 59 -40.85 -3.26 12.13
N TYR A 60 -39.97 -4.21 12.48
CA TYR A 60 -40.35 -5.41 13.21
C TYR A 60 -40.76 -5.11 14.66
N VAL A 61 -40.08 -4.18 15.32
CA VAL A 61 -40.45 -3.70 16.67
C VAL A 61 -41.85 -3.08 16.65
N LEU A 62 -42.16 -2.24 15.66
CA LEU A 62 -43.47 -1.60 15.52
C LEU A 62 -44.56 -2.63 15.22
N ALA A 63 -44.30 -3.59 14.33
CA ALA A 63 -45.25 -4.67 14.05
C ALA A 63 -45.54 -5.51 15.30
N GLY A 64 -44.50 -5.90 16.05
CA GLY A 64 -44.65 -6.63 17.31
C GLY A 64 -45.38 -5.83 18.39
N ALA A 65 -45.05 -4.54 18.52
CA ALA A 65 -45.71 -3.63 19.45
C ALA A 65 -47.20 -3.46 19.10
N ALA A 66 -47.55 -3.36 17.82
CA ALA A 66 -48.93 -3.25 17.36
C ALA A 66 -49.74 -4.51 17.70
N ILE A 67 -49.18 -5.70 17.46
CA ILE A 67 -49.81 -6.98 17.85
C ILE A 67 -50.00 -7.04 19.37
N PHE A 68 -48.98 -6.67 20.14
CA PHE A 68 -49.04 -6.62 21.59
C PHE A 68 -50.13 -5.65 22.10
N ALA A 69 -50.24 -4.47 21.49
CA ALA A 69 -51.26 -3.49 21.83
C ALA A 69 -52.68 -3.99 21.50
N LEU A 70 -52.87 -4.69 20.38
CA LEU A 70 -54.16 -5.29 20.03
C LEU A 70 -54.60 -6.36 21.02
N ILE A 71 -53.66 -7.19 21.50
CA ILE A 71 -53.92 -8.19 22.54
C ILE A 71 -54.33 -7.51 23.85
N LEU A 72 -53.62 -6.45 24.25
CA LEU A 72 -53.97 -5.67 25.45
C LEU A 72 -55.33 -4.99 25.30
N LEU A 73 -55.66 -4.49 24.11
CA LEU A 73 -56.92 -3.81 23.85
C LEU A 73 -58.09 -4.81 23.95
N ALA A 74 -57.93 -6.03 23.45
CA ALA A 74 -58.92 -7.09 23.60
C ALA A 74 -59.16 -7.48 25.07
N GLY A 75 -58.14 -7.42 25.93
CA GLY A 75 -58.25 -7.73 27.36
C GLY A 75 -58.73 -6.56 28.24
N PHE A 76 -58.47 -5.32 27.84
CA PHE A 76 -58.70 -4.10 28.64
C PHE A 76 -59.58 -3.07 27.91
N HIS A 77 -60.65 -3.51 27.25
CA HIS A 77 -61.51 -2.66 26.43
C HIS A 77 -62.58 -1.84 27.22
N SER A 78 -62.70 -2.03 28.54
CA SER A 78 -63.82 -1.49 29.33
C SER A 78 -63.42 -0.28 30.18
N GLY A 79 -64.21 0.80 30.13
CA GLY A 79 -64.02 1.99 30.96
C GLY A 79 -62.69 2.72 30.69
N LEU A 80 -62.09 3.33 31.70
CA LEU A 80 -60.80 4.07 31.62
C LEU A 80 -59.56 3.19 31.33
N PHE A 81 -59.70 1.86 31.32
CA PHE A 81 -58.58 0.93 31.15
C PHE A 81 -58.06 0.82 29.71
N PHE A 82 -58.73 1.44 28.73
CA PHE A 82 -58.27 1.54 27.33
C PHE A 82 -56.93 2.27 27.17
N ILE A 83 -56.47 2.99 28.20
CA ILE A 83 -55.18 3.68 28.25
C ILE A 83 -54.01 2.70 28.41
N ILE A 84 -54.23 1.53 29.02
CA ILE A 84 -53.19 0.51 29.27
C ILE A 84 -52.52 0.01 27.98
N PRO A 85 -53.27 -0.36 26.91
CA PRO A 85 -52.69 -0.71 25.61
C PRO A 85 -51.78 0.38 25.03
N ILE A 86 -52.15 1.65 25.20
CA ILE A 86 -51.40 2.80 24.67
C ILE A 86 -50.07 2.94 25.41
N ILE A 87 -50.09 2.89 26.74
CA ILE A 87 -48.89 2.95 27.57
C ILE A 87 -47.96 1.74 27.27
N GLY A 88 -48.53 0.54 27.15
CA GLY A 88 -47.80 -0.67 26.80
C GLY A 88 -47.13 -0.58 25.43
N PHE A 89 -47.86 -0.09 24.42
CA PHE A 89 -47.32 0.15 23.08
C PHE A 89 -46.13 1.12 23.11
N ILE A 90 -46.29 2.28 23.75
CA ILE A 90 -45.24 3.29 23.87
C ILE A 90 -44.01 2.72 24.58
N GLY A 91 -44.21 1.97 25.67
CA GLY A 91 -43.13 1.33 26.42
C GLY A 91 -42.31 0.35 25.56
N VAL A 92 -42.97 -0.54 24.82
CA VAL A 92 -42.31 -1.51 23.93
C VAL A 92 -41.57 -0.81 22.79
N VAL A 93 -42.17 0.22 22.18
CA VAL A 93 -41.54 0.98 21.09
C VAL A 93 -40.28 1.71 21.60
N ILE A 94 -40.36 2.38 22.74
CA ILE A 94 -39.23 3.09 23.36
C ILE A 94 -38.11 2.12 23.74
N ALA A 95 -38.45 0.98 24.37
CA ALA A 95 -37.46 -0.03 24.75
C ALA A 95 -36.79 -0.68 23.54
N GLY A 96 -37.57 -1.02 22.51
CA GLY A 96 -37.07 -1.57 21.26
C GLY A 96 -36.17 -0.60 20.50
N TRP A 97 -36.54 0.70 20.48
CA TRP A 97 -35.70 1.75 19.90
C TRP A 97 -34.36 1.90 20.63
N MET A 98 -34.37 1.95 21.96
CA MET A 98 -33.14 2.05 22.76
C MET A 98 -32.22 0.84 22.53
N MET A 99 -32.76 -0.38 22.52
CA MET A 99 -31.97 -1.59 22.28
C MET A 99 -31.40 -1.63 20.86
N ALA A 100 -32.21 -1.37 19.83
CA ALA A 100 -31.76 -1.34 18.45
C ALA A 100 -30.69 -0.25 18.25
N ASN A 101 -30.90 0.95 18.78
CA ASN A 101 -29.95 2.04 18.69
C ASN A 101 -28.61 1.65 19.33
N LYS A 102 -28.62 1.16 20.57
CA LYS A 102 -27.39 0.73 21.28
C LYS A 102 -26.65 -0.41 20.56
N TYR A 103 -27.37 -1.38 20.02
CA TYR A 103 -26.78 -2.49 19.28
C TYR A 103 -26.08 -2.02 18.01
N TYR A 104 -26.79 -1.23 17.19
CA TYR A 104 -26.23 -0.77 15.93
C TYR A 104 -25.16 0.31 16.09
N THR A 105 -25.24 1.14 17.13
CA THR A 105 -24.18 2.12 17.41
C THR A 105 -22.90 1.42 17.82
N LYS A 106 -22.98 0.33 18.60
CA LYS A 106 -21.81 -0.48 18.94
C LYS A 106 -21.14 -1.07 17.70
N GLY A 107 -21.93 -1.64 16.78
CA GLY A 107 -21.36 -2.17 15.53
C GLY A 107 -20.78 -1.08 14.61
N LEU A 108 -21.38 0.12 14.60
CA LEU A 108 -20.83 1.27 13.88
C LEU A 108 -19.50 1.73 14.50
N THR A 109 -19.43 1.82 15.84
CA THR A 109 -18.18 2.17 16.52
C THR A 109 -17.10 1.11 16.30
N GLU A 110 -17.45 -0.19 16.33
CA GLU A 110 -16.48 -1.26 16.03
C GLU A 110 -15.95 -1.17 14.59
N ALA A 111 -16.81 -0.90 13.60
CA ALA A 111 -16.37 -0.70 12.22
C ALA A 111 -15.46 0.53 12.07
N ARG A 112 -15.82 1.63 12.73
CA ARG A 112 -15.06 2.88 12.76
C ARG A 112 -13.68 2.69 13.41
N ASP A 113 -13.66 2.06 14.58
CA ASP A 113 -12.46 1.85 15.37
C ASP A 113 -11.53 0.83 14.68
N HIS A 114 -12.09 -0.19 14.01
CA HIS A 114 -11.32 -1.11 13.17
C HIS A 114 -10.64 -0.38 12.01
N GLN A 115 -11.36 0.49 11.29
CA GLN A 115 -10.73 1.26 10.20
C GLN A 115 -9.70 2.25 10.71
N LYS A 116 -9.92 2.84 11.88
CA LYS A 116 -8.92 3.67 12.54
C LYS A 116 -7.66 2.87 12.87
N GLU A 117 -7.78 1.67 13.45
CA GLU A 117 -6.65 0.77 13.75
C GLU A 117 -5.88 0.39 12.46
N VAL A 118 -6.60 0.05 11.39
CA VAL A 118 -5.99 -0.28 10.08
C VAL A 118 -5.25 0.93 9.50
N ASN A 119 -5.87 2.11 9.49
CA ASN A 119 -5.26 3.33 8.95
C ASN A 119 -4.02 3.77 9.76
N GLU A 120 -4.09 3.72 11.10
CA GLU A 120 -2.96 4.01 11.98
C GLU A 120 -1.82 3.02 11.74
N GLY A 121 -2.11 1.71 11.71
CA GLY A 121 -1.09 0.68 11.48
C GLY A 121 -0.43 0.77 10.10
N ILE A 122 -1.18 1.08 9.04
CA ILE A 122 -0.62 1.30 7.70
C ILE A 122 0.23 2.58 7.68
N THR A 123 -0.21 3.64 8.37
CA THR A 123 0.55 4.89 8.46
C THR A 123 1.89 4.67 9.17
N GLU A 124 1.92 3.92 10.27
CA GLU A 124 3.16 3.54 10.97
C GLU A 124 4.10 2.74 10.05
N GLN A 125 3.57 1.81 9.25
CA GLN A 125 4.38 1.06 8.27
C GLN A 125 4.95 1.97 7.19
N ILE A 126 4.17 2.93 6.70
CA ILE A 126 4.61 3.93 5.72
C ILE A 126 5.74 4.79 6.31
N GLU A 127 5.63 5.22 7.57
CA GLU A 127 6.66 6.01 8.23
C GLU A 127 7.97 5.22 8.40
N LEU A 128 7.88 3.97 8.86
CA LEU A 128 9.04 3.08 8.96
C LEU A 128 9.69 2.82 7.60
N LEU A 129 8.88 2.62 6.55
CA LEU A 129 9.38 2.48 5.18
C LEU A 129 10.04 3.75 4.69
N GLU A 130 9.49 4.92 4.98
CA GLU A 130 10.09 6.20 4.60
C GLU A 130 11.45 6.44 5.25
N GLN A 131 11.59 6.09 6.53
CA GLN A 131 12.89 6.12 7.21
C GLN A 131 13.89 5.16 6.57
N ARG A 132 13.47 3.94 6.20
CA ARG A 132 14.31 2.95 5.52
C ARG A 132 14.72 3.42 4.12
N ILE A 133 13.79 3.98 3.34
CA ILE A 133 14.07 4.57 2.02
C ILE A 133 15.15 5.63 2.15
N LYS A 134 15.02 6.54 3.11
CA LYS A 134 16.02 7.59 3.34
C LYS A 134 17.40 7.03 3.71
N GLN A 135 17.44 5.94 4.48
CA GLN A 135 18.70 5.25 4.80
C GLN A 135 19.31 4.59 3.56
N LEU A 136 18.50 3.92 2.74
CA LEU A 136 18.94 3.29 1.49
C LEU A 136 19.42 4.32 0.46
N GLU A 137 18.70 5.43 0.30
CA GLU A 137 19.13 6.55 -0.57
C GLU A 137 20.48 7.08 -0.12
N LYS A 138 20.67 7.30 1.19
CA LYS A 138 21.96 7.71 1.72
C LYS A 138 23.05 6.68 1.45
N GLN A 139 22.78 5.39 1.68
CA GLN A 139 23.74 4.32 1.41
C GLN A 139 24.13 4.27 -0.07
N ARG A 140 23.17 4.39 -0.98
CA ARG A 140 23.38 4.45 -2.42
C ARG A 140 24.26 5.66 -2.79
N ASP A 141 23.94 6.84 -2.27
CA ASP A 141 24.65 8.08 -2.59
C ASP A 141 26.08 8.08 -2.02
N ASP A 142 26.25 7.62 -0.77
CA ASP A 142 27.55 7.44 -0.12
C ASP A 142 28.39 6.40 -0.90
N TYR A 143 27.75 5.32 -1.39
CA TYR A 143 28.40 4.30 -2.20
C TYR A 143 28.85 4.85 -3.55
N LEU A 144 27.99 5.60 -4.27
CA LEU A 144 28.37 6.26 -5.52
C LEU A 144 29.54 7.23 -5.34
N ALA A 145 29.53 8.02 -4.27
CA ALA A 145 30.64 8.91 -3.94
C ALA A 145 31.95 8.15 -3.65
N ALA A 146 31.87 6.95 -3.08
CA ALA A 146 33.02 6.07 -2.90
C ALA A 146 33.47 5.43 -4.22
N LEU A 147 32.53 5.05 -5.10
CA LEU A 147 32.86 4.52 -6.44
C LEU A 147 33.62 5.53 -7.27
N ARG A 148 33.22 6.81 -7.24
CA ARG A 148 33.91 7.92 -7.95
C ARG A 148 35.37 8.11 -7.53
N LYS A 149 35.77 7.58 -6.37
CA LYS A 149 37.17 7.59 -5.90
C LYS A 149 37.96 6.33 -6.26
N LYS A 150 37.25 5.24 -6.56
CA LYS A 150 37.84 3.93 -6.85
C LYS A 150 37.96 3.67 -8.36
N ILE A 151 37.01 4.19 -9.12
CA ILE A 151 37.00 4.12 -10.58
C ILE A 151 37.46 5.49 -11.07
N ASP A 152 38.68 5.53 -11.60
CA ASP A 152 39.39 6.73 -12.06
C ASP A 152 39.52 6.83 -13.58
N PHE A 153 39.12 5.78 -14.30
CA PHE A 153 39.23 5.67 -15.76
C PHE A 153 37.93 5.98 -16.51
N MET A 154 36.85 6.32 -15.81
CA MET A 154 35.51 6.50 -16.39
C MET A 154 34.68 7.49 -15.58
N GLU A 155 33.83 8.27 -16.26
CA GLU A 155 32.78 9.05 -15.62
C GLU A 155 31.64 8.14 -15.14
N LEU A 156 31.29 8.22 -13.85
CA LEU A 156 30.19 7.44 -13.26
C LEU A 156 28.84 8.13 -13.46
N ASP A 157 28.49 8.31 -14.74
CA ASP A 157 27.17 8.69 -15.19
C ASP A 157 26.37 7.45 -15.63
N MET A 158 25.04 7.57 -15.67
CA MET A 158 24.13 6.43 -15.86
C MET A 158 24.39 5.68 -17.18
N ASP A 159 24.70 6.40 -18.26
CA ASP A 159 24.93 5.81 -19.58
C ASP A 159 26.16 4.88 -19.58
N TYR A 160 27.24 5.31 -18.91
CA TYR A 160 28.46 4.51 -18.78
C TYR A 160 28.29 3.34 -17.81
N MET A 161 27.63 3.58 -16.67
CA MET A 161 27.40 2.54 -15.67
C MET A 161 26.49 1.42 -16.19
N HIS A 162 25.43 1.76 -16.93
CA HIS A 162 24.58 0.74 -17.57
C HIS A 162 25.30 -0.02 -18.69
N SER A 163 26.30 0.62 -19.31
CA SER A 163 27.04 0.05 -20.44
C SER A 163 28.37 -0.57 -20.02
N ILE A 164 28.66 -0.71 -18.72
CA ILE A 164 29.95 -1.23 -18.22
C ILE A 164 30.29 -2.61 -18.80
N GLY A 165 29.28 -3.46 -19.01
CA GLY A 165 29.46 -4.77 -19.65
C GLY A 165 29.85 -4.67 -21.14
N GLN A 166 29.33 -3.66 -21.86
CA GLN A 166 29.75 -3.38 -23.24
C GLN A 166 31.17 -2.82 -23.29
N ILE A 167 31.51 -1.94 -22.35
CA ILE A 167 32.86 -1.35 -22.26
C ILE A 167 33.89 -2.43 -21.95
N LYS A 168 33.57 -3.36 -21.05
CA LYS A 168 34.38 -4.54 -20.76
C LYS A 168 34.58 -5.42 -22.00
N GLN A 169 33.60 -5.52 -22.89
CA GLN A 169 33.69 -6.36 -24.08
C GLN A 169 34.82 -5.90 -25.01
N PHE A 170 35.10 -4.59 -25.11
CA PHE A 170 36.23 -4.07 -25.91
C PHE A 170 37.59 -4.56 -25.41
N LEU A 171 37.75 -4.76 -24.10
CA LEU A 171 38.96 -5.37 -23.51
C LEU A 171 39.03 -6.88 -23.77
N VAL A 172 37.90 -7.57 -23.74
CA VAL A 172 37.83 -9.03 -23.96
C VAL A 172 38.11 -9.37 -25.43
N ASP A 173 37.58 -8.57 -26.35
CA ASP A 173 37.73 -8.76 -27.79
C ASP A 173 39.11 -8.31 -28.31
N GLY A 174 39.91 -7.65 -27.45
CA GLY A 174 41.23 -7.14 -27.78
C GLY A 174 41.21 -5.87 -28.63
N GLU A 175 40.07 -5.18 -28.68
CA GLU A 175 39.93 -3.87 -29.34
C GLU A 175 40.53 -2.73 -28.51
N ALA A 176 40.65 -2.92 -27.20
CA ALA A 176 41.33 -2.03 -26.27
C ALA A 176 42.39 -2.79 -25.45
N GLU A 177 43.53 -2.15 -25.20
CA GLU A 177 44.59 -2.68 -24.33
C GLU A 177 44.47 -2.14 -22.88
N THR A 178 43.80 -1.00 -22.69
CA THR A 178 43.62 -0.33 -21.39
C THR A 178 42.15 -0.02 -21.08
N CYS A 179 41.80 0.12 -19.80
CA CYS A 179 40.44 0.48 -19.40
C CYS A 179 40.01 1.83 -20.00
N GLU A 180 40.92 2.80 -20.01
CA GLU A 180 40.73 4.14 -20.55
C GLU A 180 40.44 4.10 -22.07
N GLU A 181 41.20 3.30 -22.83
CA GLU A 181 40.98 3.10 -24.27
C GLU A 181 39.62 2.45 -24.57
N ALA A 182 39.19 1.49 -23.72
CA ALA A 182 37.87 0.90 -23.84
C ALA A 182 36.74 1.91 -23.62
N VAL A 183 36.93 2.88 -22.71
CA VAL A 183 35.98 3.98 -22.50
C VAL A 183 35.97 4.91 -23.71
N GLU A 184 37.13 5.30 -24.25
CA GLU A 184 37.22 6.17 -25.41
C GLU A 184 36.53 5.56 -26.66
N ILE A 185 36.69 4.25 -26.88
CA ILE A 185 35.99 3.52 -27.96
C ILE A 185 34.48 3.58 -27.75
N PHE A 186 34.02 3.38 -26.51
CA PHE A 186 32.61 3.49 -26.16
C PHE A 186 32.06 4.90 -26.39
N GLU A 187 32.75 5.95 -25.97
CA GLU A 187 32.36 7.34 -26.16
C GLU A 187 32.23 7.69 -27.65
N SER A 188 33.21 7.25 -28.45
CA SER A 188 33.19 7.41 -29.90
C SER A 188 31.97 6.72 -30.53
N ASN A 189 31.65 5.50 -30.08
CA ASN A 189 30.48 4.75 -30.51
C ASN A 189 29.16 5.44 -30.10
N LEU A 190 29.09 5.97 -28.88
CA LEU A 190 27.92 6.71 -28.37
C LEU A 190 27.70 8.00 -29.18
N LEU A 191 28.77 8.74 -29.46
CA LEU A 191 28.72 9.96 -30.27
C LEU A 191 28.25 9.65 -31.69
N MET A 192 28.73 8.55 -32.30
CA MET A 192 28.25 8.11 -33.61
C MET A 192 26.76 7.72 -33.57
N GLN A 193 26.30 7.04 -32.52
CA GLN A 193 24.88 6.71 -32.35
C GLN A 193 24.01 7.97 -32.20
N GLN A 194 24.46 8.96 -31.43
CA GLN A 194 23.79 10.25 -31.29
C GLN A 194 23.73 11.01 -32.62
N MET A 195 24.83 11.04 -33.37
CA MET A 195 24.89 11.65 -34.70
C MET A 195 24.03 10.91 -35.75
N SER A 196 23.85 9.60 -35.59
CA SER A 196 22.98 8.78 -36.45
C SER A 196 21.49 8.83 -36.07
N GLY A 197 21.12 9.52 -34.97
CA GLY A 197 19.74 9.69 -34.54
C GLY A 197 19.08 8.42 -33.95
N ILE A 198 19.86 7.42 -33.56
CA ILE A 198 19.36 6.10 -33.08
C ILE A 198 18.98 6.12 -31.58
N MET A 199 19.03 7.25 -30.89
CA MET A 199 18.40 7.39 -29.56
C MET A 199 16.86 7.46 -29.70
N SER A 200 16.26 6.34 -30.14
CA SER A 200 14.85 6.11 -29.97
C SER A 200 14.60 5.88 -28.49
N ALA A 201 14.02 6.90 -27.85
CA ALA A 201 13.36 6.88 -26.56
C ALA A 201 13.20 5.47 -25.98
N SER A 202 14.08 5.10 -25.04
CA SER A 202 13.79 3.99 -24.15
C SER A 202 12.57 4.42 -23.34
N ILE A 203 11.49 3.69 -23.61
CA ILE A 203 10.15 3.92 -23.12
C ILE A 203 10.18 3.73 -21.61
N HIS A 204 10.36 4.80 -20.84
CA HIS A 204 9.83 4.88 -19.49
C HIS A 204 8.31 4.96 -19.59
N LYS A 205 7.67 3.87 -20.01
CA LYS A 205 6.27 3.61 -19.67
C LYS A 205 6.29 3.49 -18.16
N LYS A 206 5.91 4.58 -17.50
CA LYS A 206 5.44 4.60 -16.12
C LYS A 206 4.55 3.37 -15.97
N GLN A 207 5.06 2.29 -15.38
CA GLN A 207 4.31 1.06 -15.23
C GLN A 207 3.07 1.45 -14.44
N GLU A 208 1.89 1.29 -15.05
CA GLU A 208 0.64 1.42 -14.32
C GLU A 208 0.73 0.44 -13.14
N MET A 209 0.53 0.94 -11.91
CA MET A 209 0.62 0.11 -10.71
C MET A 209 -0.41 -1.01 -10.80
N ASP A 210 0.03 -2.21 -11.13
CA ASP A 210 -0.78 -3.40 -11.12
C ASP A 210 -0.93 -3.89 -9.68
N ILE A 211 -2.12 -3.65 -9.11
CA ILE A 211 -2.46 -3.96 -7.73
C ILE A 211 -2.36 -5.48 -7.46
N GLU A 212 -2.65 -6.32 -8.45
CA GLU A 212 -2.63 -7.78 -8.30
C GLU A 212 -1.19 -8.29 -8.25
N LYS A 213 -0.34 -7.80 -9.16
CA LYS A 213 1.09 -8.09 -9.17
C LYS A 213 1.79 -7.58 -7.90
N ASN A 214 1.43 -6.38 -7.42
CA ASN A 214 1.99 -5.83 -6.18
C ASN A 214 1.53 -6.60 -4.94
N LYS A 215 0.32 -7.18 -4.95
CA LYS A 215 -0.15 -8.05 -3.88
C LYS A 215 0.61 -9.38 -3.82
N GLU A 216 0.99 -9.95 -4.96
CA GLU A 216 1.87 -11.13 -4.99
C GLU A 216 3.27 -10.82 -4.48
N ARG A 217 3.78 -9.62 -4.79
CA ARG A 217 5.15 -9.19 -4.45
C ARG A 217 5.32 -8.72 -3.01
N PHE A 218 4.36 -7.97 -2.48
CA PHE A 218 4.43 -7.32 -1.16
C PHE A 218 3.48 -7.92 -0.12
N GLY A 219 2.54 -8.78 -0.53
CA GLY A 219 1.52 -9.37 0.33
C GLY A 219 0.33 -8.44 0.58
N ASN A 220 -0.67 -8.95 1.31
CA ASN A 220 -1.85 -8.17 1.68
C ASN A 220 -1.66 -7.47 3.04
N PRO A 221 -1.60 -6.12 3.08
CA PRO A 221 -1.38 -5.39 4.33
C PRO A 221 -2.55 -5.54 5.33
N LEU A 222 -3.75 -5.86 4.84
CA LEU A 222 -4.93 -6.09 5.67
C LEU A 222 -4.87 -7.42 6.45
N ASP A 223 -3.98 -8.35 6.12
CA ASP A 223 -3.87 -9.61 6.87
C ASP A 223 -3.19 -9.41 8.24
N LEU A 224 -2.40 -8.33 8.37
CA LEU A 224 -1.74 -7.91 9.61
C LEU A 224 -2.70 -7.18 10.55
N PHE A 225 -3.75 -6.55 10.00
CA PHE A 225 -4.72 -5.75 10.73
C PHE A 225 -6.14 -6.27 10.44
N GLY A 226 -6.70 -7.06 11.37
CA GLY A 226 -8.09 -7.58 11.21
C GLY A 226 -8.39 -8.94 11.83
N LYS A 227 -7.40 -9.61 12.45
CA LYS A 227 -7.63 -10.92 13.11
C LYS A 227 -8.19 -10.85 14.54
N LYS A 228 -8.74 -9.73 15.00
CA LYS A 228 -9.45 -9.69 16.30
C LYS A 228 -10.91 -10.17 16.26
N GLY A 229 -11.44 -10.53 15.09
CA GLY A 229 -12.86 -10.89 14.92
C GLY A 229 -13.22 -12.36 14.74
N LYS A 230 -12.27 -13.26 14.41
CA LYS A 230 -12.62 -14.66 14.02
C LYS A 230 -12.53 -15.70 15.14
N ASP A 231 -11.83 -15.44 16.24
CA ASP A 231 -11.66 -16.44 17.31
C ASP A 231 -12.73 -16.42 18.42
N LYS A 232 -13.70 -15.48 18.39
CA LYS A 232 -14.81 -15.43 19.37
C LYS A 232 -16.08 -16.18 18.94
N LYS A 233 -16.03 -17.04 17.93
CA LYS A 233 -17.17 -17.87 17.50
C LYS A 233 -17.02 -19.38 17.75
N LYS A 234 -15.99 -19.80 18.50
CA LYS A 234 -15.86 -21.17 19.00
C LYS A 234 -15.42 -21.18 20.46
N ARG A 235 -16.33 -20.80 21.36
CA ARG A 235 -16.34 -21.24 22.76
C ARG A 235 -17.74 -21.05 23.31
#